data_AF-A0A1Q8YUK3-F1
#
_entry.id   AF-A0A1Q8YUK3-F1
#
_cell.length_a   1.000
_cell.length_b   1.000
_cell.length_c   1.000
_cell.angle_alpha   90.00
_cell.angle_beta   90.00
_cell.angle_gamma   90.00
#
_symmetry.space_group_name_H-M   'P 1'
#
loop_
_entity.id
_entity.type
_entity.pdbx_description
1 polymer ?
#
loop_
_entity_poly.entity_id
_entity_poly.type
_entity_poly.pdbx_seq_one_letter_code
_entity_poly.pdbx_strand_id
1 'polypeptide(L)'
;MSDVLSCRQLTANLKMIAGAIGCLNRNDVAQIISLGGVPCSKSRADSIIRSARAEKNASGNSHLRGARINRSADVTPEEFNAFCAGLKAFLVSFETNNLSENNDK
;
A
#
# COMPACT_ATOMS: atom_id res chain seq x y z
N MET A 1 9.85 -24.55 -13.53
CA MET A 1 10.16 -23.76 -12.33
C MET A 1 9.23 -22.58 -12.38
N SER A 2 8.16 -22.54 -11.58
CA SER A 2 7.24 -21.40 -11.56
C SER A 2 8.01 -20.20 -11.01
N ASP A 3 8.15 -19.14 -11.80
CA ASP A 3 8.80 -17.90 -11.38
C ASP A 3 7.94 -17.22 -10.30
N VAL A 4 8.19 -17.60 -9.05
CA VAL A 4 7.60 -16.91 -7.90
C VAL A 4 8.30 -15.56 -7.76
N LEU A 5 7.57 -14.49 -8.05
CA LEU A 5 8.06 -13.12 -7.85
C LEU A 5 8.44 -12.91 -6.39
N SER A 6 9.60 -12.29 -6.16
CA SER A 6 10.03 -11.89 -4.82
C SER A 6 9.11 -10.80 -4.23
N CYS A 7 9.00 -10.74 -2.90
CA CYS A 7 8.24 -9.69 -2.19
C CYS A 7 8.64 -8.27 -2.62
N ARG A 8 9.92 -8.06 -2.94
CA ARG A 8 10.41 -6.79 -3.47
C ARG A 8 9.86 -6.46 -4.86
N GLN A 9 9.78 -7.45 -5.75
CA GLN A 9 9.18 -7.28 -7.08
C GLN A 9 7.67 -7.04 -6.96
N LEU A 10 6.98 -7.77 -6.08
CA LEU A 10 5.56 -7.55 -5.80
C LEU A 10 5.30 -6.14 -5.26
N THR A 11 6.17 -5.64 -4.39
CA THR A 11 6.10 -4.26 -3.86
C THR A 11 6.26 -3.23 -4.97
N ALA A 12 7.20 -3.45 -5.90
CA ALA A 12 7.39 -2.58 -7.06
C ALA A 12 6.16 -2.59 -7.98
N ASN A 13 5.59 -3.77 -8.25
CA ASN A 13 4.39 -3.93 -9.07
C ASN A 13 3.19 -3.21 -8.44
N LEU A 14 2.98 -3.37 -7.13
CA LEU A 14 1.92 -2.65 -6.41
C LEU A 14 2.07 -1.14 -6.56
N LYS A 15 3.30 -0.61 -6.36
CA LYS A 15 3.57 0.82 -6.49
C LYS A 15 3.33 1.33 -7.90
N MET A 16 3.72 0.56 -8.92
CA MET A 16 3.47 0.92 -10.32
C MET A 16 1.97 1.01 -10.61
N ILE A 17 1.20 -0.01 -10.21
CA ILE A 17 -0.25 -0.03 -10.43
C ILE A 17 -0.92 1.11 -9.68
N ALA A 18 -0.64 1.26 -8.38
CA ALA A 18 -1.22 2.31 -7.54
C ALA A 18 -0.84 3.71 -8.04
N GLY A 19 0.37 3.90 -8.54
CA GLY A 19 0.81 5.14 -9.17
C GLY A 19 0.08 5.45 -10.47
N ALA A 20 -0.10 4.44 -11.33
CA ALA A 20 -0.77 4.59 -12.63
C ALA A 20 -2.25 4.99 -12.49
N ILE A 21 -2.93 4.52 -11.45
CA ILE A 21 -4.35 4.83 -11.18
C ILE A 21 -4.54 6.01 -10.21
N GLY A 22 -3.45 6.66 -9.77
CA GLY A 22 -3.52 7.83 -8.89
C GLY A 22 -3.86 7.55 -7.43
N CYS A 23 -3.79 6.29 -6.97
CA CYS A 23 -4.12 5.89 -5.59
C CYS A 23 -2.89 5.59 -4.72
N LEU A 24 -1.70 6.06 -5.11
CA LEU A 24 -0.44 5.84 -4.37
C LEU A 24 -0.35 6.72 -3.11
N ASN A 25 -1.25 6.50 -2.16
CA ASN A 25 -1.21 7.11 -0.84
C ASN A 25 -1.61 6.11 0.25
N ARG A 26 -1.27 6.42 1.50
CA ARG A 26 -1.43 5.50 2.63
C ARG A 26 -2.89 5.15 2.96
N ASN A 27 -3.84 6.02 2.62
CA ASN A 27 -5.25 5.77 2.92
C ASN A 27 -5.80 4.77 1.91
N ASP A 28 -5.63 5.06 0.62
CA ASP A 28 -6.19 4.26 -0.46
C ASP A 28 -5.54 2.87 -0.50
N VAL A 29 -4.21 2.79 -0.41
CA VAL A 29 -3.51 1.49 -0.40
C VAL A 29 -3.95 0.62 0.78
N ALA A 30 -4.14 1.22 1.98
CA ALA A 30 -4.64 0.47 3.14
C ALA A 30 -6.08 -0.01 2.92
N GLN A 31 -6.93 0.83 2.36
CA GLN A 31 -8.32 0.50 2.04
C GLN A 31 -8.41 -0.61 0.99
N ILE A 32 -7.68 -0.48 -0.12
CA ILE A 32 -7.67 -1.46 -1.22
C ILE A 32 -7.26 -2.84 -0.70
N ILE A 33 -6.15 -2.94 0.06
CA ILE A 33 -5.71 -4.22 0.62
C ILE A 33 -6.75 -4.80 1.59
N SER A 34 -7.36 -3.96 2.42
CA SER A 34 -8.41 -4.38 3.36
C SER A 34 -9.68 -4.86 2.66
N LEU A 35 -10.09 -4.21 1.56
CA LEU A 35 -11.20 -4.65 0.71
C LEU A 35 -10.91 -6.00 0.05
N GLY A 36 -9.63 -6.29 -0.22
CA GLY A 36 -9.18 -7.59 -0.71
C GLY A 36 -9.14 -8.70 0.33
N GLY A 37 -9.53 -8.42 1.59
CA GLY A 37 -9.64 -9.41 2.66
C GLY A 37 -8.43 -9.52 3.59
N VAL A 38 -7.40 -8.68 3.42
CA VAL A 38 -6.24 -8.64 4.34
C VAL A 38 -6.27 -7.34 5.15
N PRO A 39 -6.44 -7.37 6.48
CA PRO A 39 -6.44 -6.17 7.29
C PRO A 39 -5.13 -5.38 7.13
N CYS A 40 -5.21 -4.16 6.60
CA CYS A 40 -4.04 -3.32 6.39
C CYS A 40 -4.22 -1.96 7.07
N SER A 41 -3.27 -1.63 7.95
CA SER A 41 -3.27 -0.34 8.64
C SER A 41 -2.64 0.76 7.78
N LYS A 42 -3.02 2.02 8.03
CA LYS A 42 -2.41 3.19 7.35
C LYS A 42 -0.89 3.27 7.56
N SER A 43 -0.40 2.83 8.72
CA SER A 43 1.03 2.78 9.04
C SER A 43 1.75 1.65 8.28
N ARG A 44 1.08 0.50 8.07
CA ARG A 44 1.59 -0.57 7.21
C ARG A 44 1.67 -0.12 5.75
N ALA A 45 0.59 0.47 5.23
CA ALA A 45 0.55 1.04 3.88
C ALA A 45 1.60 2.16 3.69
N ASP A 46 1.77 3.05 4.67
CA ASP A 46 2.84 4.08 4.65
C ASP A 46 4.24 3.45 4.56
N SER A 47 4.47 2.35 5.28
CA SER A 47 5.74 1.61 5.21
C SER A 47 5.95 0.96 3.85
N ILE A 48 4.89 0.44 3.23
CA ILE A 48 4.92 -0.17 1.89
C ILE A 48 5.26 0.88 0.83
N ILE A 49 4.56 2.01 0.80
CA ILE A 49 4.70 3.01 -0.27
C ILE A 49 6.01 3.80 -0.21
N ARG A 50 6.67 3.86 0.96
CA ARG A 50 7.96 4.55 1.13
C ARG A 50 9.04 4.02 0.18
N SER A 51 10.00 4.88 -0.15
CA SER A 51 11.21 4.46 -0.88
C SER A 51 12.00 3.42 -0.08
N ALA A 52 12.64 2.46 -0.75
CA ALA A 52 13.43 1.40 -0.10
C ALA A 52 14.58 1.90 0.80
N ARG A 53 15.00 3.17 0.63
CA ARG A 53 16.05 3.84 1.42
C ARG A 53 15.48 4.79 2.48
N ALA A 54 14.17 4.74 2.77
CA ALA A 54 13.54 5.62 3.75
C ALA A 54 13.93 5.20 5.17
N GLU A 55 14.99 5.78 5.70
CA GLU A 55 15.48 5.51 7.06
C GLU A 55 14.97 6.57 8.05
N LYS A 56 14.86 6.20 9.32
CA LYS A 56 14.79 7.17 10.43
C LYS A 56 15.70 6.74 11.56
N ASN A 57 16.09 7.71 12.37
CA ASN A 57 16.60 7.41 13.70
C ASN A 57 15.45 6.85 14.54
N ALA A 58 15.66 5.72 15.20
CA ALA A 58 14.68 5.20 16.14
C ALA A 58 14.53 6.19 17.30
N SER A 59 13.30 6.70 17.47
CA SER A 59 12.92 7.60 18.55
C SER A 59 12.11 6.84 19.61
N GLY A 60 12.37 7.10 20.90
CA GLY A 60 11.67 6.50 22.05
C GLY A 60 12.60 5.71 22.97
N ASN A 61 12.06 5.13 24.06
CA ASN A 61 12.78 4.28 25.02
C ASN A 61 12.94 2.83 24.54
N SER A 62 13.31 2.63 23.28
CA SER A 62 13.66 1.30 22.78
C SER A 62 15.17 1.08 22.87
N HIS A 63 15.59 -0.19 22.93
CA HIS A 63 17.00 -0.58 22.91
C HIS A 63 17.74 -0.16 21.62
N LEU A 64 16.99 0.30 20.62
CA LEU A 64 17.47 0.76 19.32
C LEU A 64 17.55 2.29 19.22
N ARG A 65 17.25 3.04 20.30
CA ARG A 65 17.26 4.51 20.31
C ARG A 65 18.57 5.05 19.74
N GLY A 66 18.49 5.86 18.68
CA GLY A 66 19.65 6.42 17.98
C GLY A 66 20.18 5.61 16.79
N ALA A 67 19.76 4.35 16.60
CA ALA A 67 20.09 3.57 15.41
C ALA A 67 19.26 4.01 14.18
N ARG A 68 19.88 3.99 13.00
CA ARG A 68 19.16 4.15 11.72
C ARG A 68 18.39 2.87 11.43
N ILE A 69 17.07 2.98 11.39
CA ILE A 69 16.16 1.87 11.08
C ILE A 69 15.44 2.14 9.77
N ASN A 70 15.29 1.09 8.95
CA ASN A 70 14.53 1.16 7.72
C ASN A 70 13.03 1.31 8.05
N ARG A 71 12.36 2.23 7.36
CA ARG A 71 10.90 2.42 7.45
C ARG A 71 10.16 1.80 6.28
N SER A 72 10.86 1.38 5.24
CA SER A 72 10.22 0.68 4.12
C SER A 72 9.96 -0.76 4.50
N ALA A 73 8.80 -1.28 4.09
CA ALA A 73 8.50 -2.69 4.18
C ALA A 73 8.14 -3.22 2.79
N ASP A 74 8.52 -4.47 2.52
CA ASP A 74 8.03 -5.18 1.36
C ASP A 74 6.64 -5.78 1.68
N VAL A 75 5.80 -5.86 0.66
CA VAL A 75 4.52 -6.56 0.73
C VAL A 75 4.72 -8.07 0.72
N THR A 76 3.86 -8.78 1.44
CA THR A 76 3.77 -10.23 1.30
C THR A 76 2.97 -10.60 0.03
N PRO A 77 3.09 -11.84 -0.48
CA PRO A 77 2.24 -12.33 -1.56
C PRO A 77 0.75 -12.17 -1.27
N GLU A 78 0.32 -12.38 -0.03
CA GLU A 78 -1.07 -12.25 0.41
C GLU A 78 -1.54 -10.79 0.35
N GLU A 79 -0.71 -9.85 0.83
CA GLU A 79 -1.01 -8.41 0.74
C GLU A 79 -1.10 -7.94 -0.72
N PHE A 80 -0.23 -8.46 -1.60
CA PHE A 80 -0.28 -8.15 -3.03
C PHE A 80 -1.53 -8.73 -3.71
N ASN A 81 -1.88 -9.98 -3.41
CA ASN A 81 -3.10 -10.60 -3.95
C ASN A 81 -4.36 -9.89 -3.47
N ALA A 82 -4.40 -9.50 -2.19
CA ALA A 82 -5.47 -8.70 -1.63
C ALA A 82 -5.54 -7.32 -2.29
N PHE A 83 -4.40 -6.66 -2.54
CA PHE A 83 -4.38 -5.41 -3.30
C PHE A 83 -5.05 -5.58 -4.68
N CYS A 84 -4.67 -6.62 -5.43
CA CYS A 84 -5.25 -6.90 -6.74
C CYS A 84 -6.77 -7.21 -6.68
N ALA A 85 -7.21 -7.98 -5.68
CA ALA A 85 -8.62 -8.31 -5.49
C ALA A 85 -9.47 -7.10 -5.09
N GLY A 86 -8.97 -6.28 -4.17
CA GLY A 86 -9.65 -5.08 -3.67
C GLY A 86 -9.67 -3.93 -4.67
N LEU A 87 -8.76 -3.92 -5.66
CA LEU A 87 -8.64 -2.85 -6.64
C LEU A 87 -9.94 -2.61 -7.40
N LYS A 88 -10.60 -3.69 -7.84
CA LYS A 88 -11.87 -3.59 -8.57
C LYS A 88 -12.96 -2.92 -7.73
N ALA A 89 -13.10 -3.35 -6.47
CA ALA A 89 -14.10 -2.79 -5.56
C ALA A 89 -13.84 -1.29 -5.30
N PHE A 90 -12.57 -0.93 -5.10
CA PHE A 90 -12.17 0.47 -4.90
C PHE A 90 -12.48 1.34 -6.13
N LEU A 91 -12.13 0.89 -7.33
CA LEU A 91 -12.38 1.65 -8.57
C LEU A 91 -13.88 1.87 -8.84
N VAL A 92 -14.71 0.84 -8.61
CA VAL A 92 -16.17 0.97 -8.75
C VAL A 92 -16.71 2.01 -7.76
N SER A 93 -16.28 1.98 -6.49
CA SER A 93 -16.67 3.00 -5.50
C SER A 93 -16.19 4.40 -5.87
N PHE A 94 -15.00 4.50 -6.48
CA PHE A 94 -14.46 5.76 -6.94
C PHE A 94 -15.30 6.37 -8.07
N GLU A 95 -15.69 5.57 -9.07
CA GLU A 95 -16.57 6.02 -10.15
C GLU A 95 -17.95 6.47 -9.64
N THR A 96 -18.56 5.71 -8.74
CA THR A 96 -19.89 6.06 -8.20
C THR A 96 -19.89 7.37 -7.42
N ASN A 97 -18.84 7.64 -6.63
CA ASN A 97 -18.73 8.87 -5.85
C ASN A 97 -18.50 10.10 -6.75
N ASN A 98 -17.73 9.94 -7.84
CA ASN A 98 -17.54 11.02 -8.81
C ASN A 98 -18.82 11.31 -9.61
N LEU A 99 -19.66 10.30 -9.87
CA LEU A 99 -20.96 10.48 -10.54
C LEU A 99 -21.97 11.21 -9.65
N SER A 100 -21.98 11.00 -8.33
CA SER A 100 -22.88 11.73 -7.43
C SER A 100 -22.52 13.20 -7.30
N GLU A 101 -21.22 13.53 -7.16
CA GLU A 101 -20.78 14.93 -6.96
C GLU A 101 -21.02 15.84 -8.18
N ASN A 102 -21.14 15.26 -9.38
CA ASN A 102 -21.42 16.02 -10.60
C ASN A 102 -22.92 16.21 -10.89
N ASN A 103 -23.81 15.52 -10.17
CA ASN A 103 -25.27 15.67 -10.33
C ASN A 103 -25.89 16.64 -9.33
N ASP A 104 -25.12 17.13 -8.34
CA ASP A 104 -25.54 18.12 -7.34
C ASP A 104 -25.04 19.55 -7.66
N LYS A 105 -24.62 19.83 -8.90
CA LYS A 105 -24.27 21.16 -9.42
C LYS A 105 -25.14 21.53 -10.62
#